data_AF-A0A9D8K1N3-F1
#
_entry.id   AF-A0A9D8K1N3-F1
#
_cell.length_a   1.000
_cell.length_b   1.000
_cell.length_c   1.000
_cell.angle_alpha   90.00
_cell.angle_beta   90.00
_cell.angle_gamma   90.00
#
_symmetry.space_group_name_H-M   'P 1'
#
loop_
_entity.id
_entity.type
_entity.pdbx_description
1 polymer ?
#
loop_
_entity_poly.entity_id
_entity_poly.type
_entity_poly.pdbx_seq_one_letter_code
_entity_poly.pdbx_strand_id
1 'polypeptide(L)'
;MVEVLKDVSFKIVPLAKRDAKEMLREIKGYPLLEGYRGQEPADIPYLEGLILKVSEFVEKTPEIKELDLNPVFAYKDGAMAVDARVILESTS
;
A
#
# COMPACT_ATOMS: atom_id res chain seq x y z
N MET A 1 2.22 1.41 -14.67
CA MET A 1 3.25 2.43 -14.33
C MET A 1 4.20 1.96 -13.23
N VAL A 2 3.74 1.23 -12.20
CA VAL A 2 4.58 0.59 -11.16
C VAL A 2 5.63 -0.38 -11.75
N GLU A 3 5.28 -1.16 -12.77
CA GLU A 3 6.17 -2.17 -13.38
C GLU A 3 7.37 -1.59 -14.17
N VAL A 4 7.28 -0.35 -14.63
CA VAL A 4 8.28 0.25 -15.54
C VAL A 4 9.48 0.83 -14.76
N LEU A 5 9.24 1.35 -13.56
CA LEU A 5 10.29 1.95 -12.72
C LEU A 5 10.94 0.97 -11.73
N LYS A 6 10.39 -0.26 -11.61
CA LYS A 6 10.78 -1.27 -10.60
C LYS A 6 10.91 -0.66 -9.20
N ASP A 7 10.04 0.29 -8.88
CA ASP A 7 10.03 0.99 -7.61
C ASP A 7 8.99 0.35 -6.68
N VAL A 8 9.40 -0.75 -6.07
CA VAL A 8 8.52 -1.63 -5.30
C VAL A 8 9.25 -2.14 -4.06
N SER A 9 8.49 -2.38 -3.00
CA SER A 9 8.94 -3.04 -1.78
C SER A 9 8.07 -4.26 -1.52
N PHE A 10 8.69 -5.35 -1.06
CA PHE A 10 8.01 -6.61 -0.74
C PHE A 10 8.22 -6.98 0.72
N LYS A 11 7.14 -7.40 1.39
CA LYS A 11 7.18 -7.98 2.73
C LYS A 11 6.22 -9.17 2.78
N ILE A 12 6.44 -10.07 3.74
CA ILE A 12 5.60 -11.24 3.99
C ILE A 12 4.65 -10.89 5.14
N VAL A 13 3.37 -11.21 4.98
CA VAL A 13 2.36 -11.04 6.04
C VAL A 13 2.53 -12.12 7.13
N PRO A 14 2.16 -11.85 8.40
CA PRO A 14 1.59 -10.60 8.90
C PRO A 14 2.63 -9.47 9.06
N LEU A 15 2.22 -8.25 8.72
CA LEU A 15 3.06 -7.06 8.84
C LEU A 15 2.98 -6.45 10.24
N ALA A 16 4.13 -6.05 10.79
CA ALA A 16 4.23 -5.17 11.94
C ALA A 16 4.32 -3.70 11.49
N LYS A 17 4.07 -2.77 12.43
CA LYS A 17 4.17 -1.32 12.18
C LYS A 17 5.51 -0.91 11.56
N ARG A 18 6.62 -1.56 11.95
CA ARG A 18 7.95 -1.29 11.40
C ARG A 18 8.01 -1.64 9.90
N ASP A 19 7.36 -2.72 9.49
CA ASP A 19 7.38 -3.17 8.10
C ASP A 19 6.68 -2.16 7.19
N ALA A 20 5.50 -1.65 7.58
CA ALA A 20 4.79 -0.62 6.82
C ALA A 20 5.63 0.65 6.62
N LYS A 21 6.31 1.10 7.68
CA LYS A 21 7.23 2.24 7.62
C LYS A 21 8.43 1.98 6.72
N GLU A 22 9.03 0.79 6.80
CA GLU A 22 10.12 0.38 5.93
C GLU A 22 9.67 0.32 4.46
N MET A 23 8.53 -0.29 4.18
CA MET A 23 7.99 -0.43 2.83
C MET A 23 7.81 0.92 2.14
N LEU A 24 7.26 1.92 2.85
CA LEU A 24 7.14 3.28 2.30
C LEU A 24 8.50 3.93 2.09
N ARG A 25 9.47 3.73 2.97
CA ARG A 25 10.81 4.34 2.84
C ARG A 25 11.71 3.67 1.80
N GLU A 26 11.45 2.40 1.49
CA GLU A 26 12.21 1.61 0.52
C GLU A 26 11.90 2.02 -0.93
N ILE A 27 10.75 2.65 -1.20
CA ILE A 27 10.43 3.17 -2.54
C ILE A 27 11.12 4.51 -2.83
N LYS A 28 11.69 4.64 -4.03
CA LYS A 28 12.29 5.87 -4.57
C LYS A 28 11.28 7.01 -4.66
N GLY A 29 9.99 6.70 -4.77
CA GLY A 29 8.89 7.66 -4.74
C GLY A 29 8.61 8.29 -3.38
N TYR A 30 9.21 7.79 -2.28
CA TYR A 30 8.96 8.30 -0.92
C TYR A 30 9.12 9.83 -0.77
N PRO A 31 10.15 10.49 -1.35
CA PRO A 31 10.28 11.95 -1.26
C PRO A 31 9.11 12.72 -1.89
N LEU A 32 8.36 12.12 -2.82
CA LEU A 32 7.16 12.74 -3.38
C LEU A 32 5.99 12.72 -2.38
N LEU A 33 5.92 11.67 -1.54
CA LEU A 33 4.93 11.57 -0.47
C LEU A 33 5.22 12.57 0.65
N GLU A 34 6.48 12.95 0.86
CA GLU A 34 6.89 14.02 1.80
C GLU A 34 6.66 15.44 1.25
N GLY A 35 6.11 15.55 0.04
CA GLY A 35 5.82 16.81 -0.66
C GLY A 35 6.92 17.22 -1.63
N TYR A 36 6.53 17.73 -2.80
CA TYR A 36 7.46 18.18 -3.84
C TYR A 36 6.96 19.42 -4.56
N ARG A 37 7.84 20.40 -4.82
CA ARG A 37 7.56 21.64 -5.58
C ARG A 37 6.24 22.34 -5.21
N GLY A 38 6.01 22.57 -3.92
CA GLY A 38 4.84 23.31 -3.42
C GLY A 38 3.58 22.45 -3.25
N GLN A 39 3.65 21.14 -3.49
CA GLN A 39 2.60 20.22 -3.07
C GLN A 39 2.72 19.91 -1.57
N GLU A 40 1.57 19.83 -0.89
CA GLU A 40 1.51 19.39 0.49
C GLU A 40 1.91 17.91 0.60
N PRO A 41 2.55 17.50 1.71
CA PRO A 41 2.84 16.09 1.96
C PRO A 41 1.56 15.26 2.06
N ALA A 42 1.66 13.99 1.70
CA ALA A 42 0.63 13.00 1.99
C ALA A 42 0.59 12.65 3.48
N ASP A 43 -0.54 12.12 3.94
CA ASP A 43 -0.70 11.56 5.28
C ASP A 43 0.04 10.21 5.39
N ILE A 44 1.36 10.28 5.64
CA ILE A 44 2.22 9.08 5.78
C ILE A 44 1.70 8.13 6.88
N PRO A 45 1.35 8.60 8.10
CA PRO A 45 0.76 7.72 9.11
C PRO A 45 -0.51 7.00 8.64
N TYR A 46 -1.37 7.65 7.86
CA TYR A 46 -2.54 7.02 7.27
C TYR A 46 -2.17 5.93 6.26
N LEU A 47 -1.18 6.19 5.39
CA LEU A 47 -0.69 5.19 4.43
C LEU A 47 -0.06 3.97 5.13
N GLU A 48 0.74 4.18 6.17
CA GLU A 48 1.26 3.09 7.02
C GLU A 48 0.10 2.27 7.61
N GLY A 49 -0.93 2.96 8.14
CA GLY A 49 -2.13 2.32 8.67
C GLY A 49 -2.92 1.54 7.62
N LEU A 50 -3.01 2.05 6.39
CA LEU A 50 -3.67 1.36 5.27
C LEU A 50 -2.95 0.05 4.94
N ILE A 51 -1.62 0.06 4.85
CA ILE A 51 -0.80 -1.13 4.59
C ILE A 51 -1.05 -2.20 5.67
N LEU A 52 -1.08 -1.81 6.95
CA LEU A 52 -1.34 -2.72 8.06
C LEU A 52 -2.75 -3.30 8.01
N LYS A 53 -3.76 -2.48 7.72
CA LYS A 53 -5.15 -2.95 7.58
C LYS A 53 -5.30 -3.92 6.43
N VAL A 54 -4.61 -3.70 5.30
CA VAL A 54 -4.59 -4.63 4.18
C VAL A 54 -3.94 -5.96 4.59
N SER A 55 -2.81 -5.93 5.30
CA SER A 55 -2.17 -7.13 5.84
C SER A 55 -3.13 -7.92 6.76
N GLU A 56 -3.81 -7.24 7.67
CA GLU A 56 -4.76 -7.86 8.59
C GLU A 56 -5.98 -8.45 7.83
N PHE A 57 -6.45 -7.75 6.81
CA PHE A 57 -7.59 -8.19 5.99
C PHE A 57 -7.30 -9.47 5.21
N VAL A 58 -6.13 -9.55 4.55
CA VAL A 58 -5.74 -10.75 3.79
C VAL A 58 -5.41 -11.93 4.72
N GLU A 59 -4.81 -11.67 5.89
CA GLU A 59 -4.55 -12.71 6.89
C GLU A 59 -5.86 -13.34 7.42
N LYS A 60 -6.91 -12.53 7.57
CA LYS A 60 -8.21 -12.98 8.05
C LYS A 60 -9.11 -13.60 6.97
N THR A 61 -8.73 -13.50 5.70
CA THR A 61 -9.57 -13.93 4.57
C THR A 61 -8.79 -14.92 3.69
N PRO A 62 -8.66 -16.19 4.10
CA PRO A 62 -7.82 -17.17 3.42
C PRO A 62 -8.30 -17.52 2.00
N GLU A 63 -9.54 -17.19 1.63
CA GLU A 63 -10.01 -17.36 0.25
C GLU A 63 -9.39 -16.35 -0.73
N ILE A 64 -8.79 -15.25 -0.26
CA ILE A 64 -8.17 -14.26 -1.13
C ILE A 64 -6.82 -14.80 -1.62
N LYS A 65 -6.75 -15.06 -2.93
CA LYS A 65 -5.52 -15.43 -3.63
C LYS A 65 -4.69 -14.20 -4.00
N GLU A 66 -5.34 -13.12 -4.43
CA GLU A 66 -4.70 -11.88 -4.83
C GLU A 66 -5.60 -10.70 -4.47
N LEU A 67 -5.01 -9.63 -3.94
CA LEU A 67 -5.65 -8.33 -3.71
C LEU A 67 -4.75 -7.26 -4.32
N ASP A 68 -5.29 -6.51 -5.27
CA ASP A 68 -4.61 -5.39 -5.92
C ASP A 68 -5.43 -4.10 -5.70
N LEU A 69 -4.78 -3.08 -5.13
CA LEU A 69 -5.36 -1.75 -4.93
C LEU A 69 -4.59 -0.78 -5.83
N ASN A 70 -5.17 -0.42 -6.97
CA ASN A 70 -4.47 0.39 -7.96
C ASN A 70 -5.43 1.16 -8.89
N PRO A 71 -5.44 2.51 -8.86
CA PRO A 71 -4.57 3.38 -8.07
C PRO A 71 -5.10 3.62 -6.65
N VAL A 72 -4.17 3.89 -5.73
CA VAL A 72 -4.44 4.52 -4.43
C VAL A 72 -3.99 5.96 -4.49
N PHE A 73 -4.91 6.90 -4.28
CA PHE A 73 -4.60 8.33 -4.20
C PHE A 73 -4.34 8.70 -2.75
N ALA A 74 -3.17 9.31 -2.51
CA ALA A 74 -2.78 9.83 -1.21
C ALA A 74 -3.02 11.34 -1.15
N TYR A 75 -3.63 11.78 -0.06
CA TYR A 75 -3.94 13.17 0.24
C TYR A 75 -3.27 13.55 1.57
N LYS A 76 -3.34 14.82 1.94
CA LYS A 76 -2.78 15.33 3.20
C LYS A 76 -3.50 14.84 4.46
N ASP A 77 -4.72 14.33 4.31
CA ASP A 77 -5.64 13.93 5.37
C ASP A 77 -6.24 12.54 5.12
N GLY A 78 -5.56 11.70 4.33
CA GLY A 78 -5.91 10.31 4.14
C GLY A 78 -5.50 9.74 2.79
N ALA A 79 -6.10 8.61 2.44
CA ALA A 79 -5.91 7.97 1.15
C ALA A 79 -7.18 7.25 0.70
N MET A 80 -7.34 7.08 -0.62
CA MET A 80 -8.48 6.40 -1.23
C MET A 80 -8.02 5.47 -2.35
N ALA A 81 -8.38 4.19 -2.25
CA ALA A 81 -8.31 3.27 -3.37
C ALA A 81 -9.43 3.62 -4.36
N VAL A 82 -9.08 3.93 -5.60
CA VAL A 82 -10.04 4.29 -6.65
C VAL A 82 -10.58 3.03 -7.34
N ASP A 83 -9.74 2.00 -7.41
CA ASP A 83 -10.08 0.69 -7.94
C ASP A 83 -9.47 -0.41 -7.07
N ALA A 84 -10.12 -1.56 -7.05
CA ALA A 84 -9.68 -2.74 -6.31
C ALA A 84 -10.05 -4.01 -7.07
N ARG A 85 -9.07 -4.90 -7.25
CA ARG A 85 -9.28 -6.23 -7.81
C ARG A 85 -8.99 -7.28 -6.75
N VAL A 86 -9.92 -8.21 -6.59
CA VAL A 86 -9.77 -9.37 -5.70
C VAL A 86 -9.92 -10.63 -6.51
N ILE A 87 -8.95 -11.52 -6.42
CA ILE A 87 -9.00 -12.86 -7.00
C ILE A 87 -9.14 -13.83 -5.83
N LEU A 88 -10.15 -14.70 -5.91
CA LEU A 88 -10.38 -15.73 -4.91
C LEU A 88 -9.77 -17.06 -5.38
N GLU A 89 -9.28 -17.85 -4.43
CA GLU A 89 -8.93 -19.24 -4.68
C GLU A 89 -10.22 -20.05 -4.85
N SER A 90 -10.37 -20.76 -5.96
CA SER A 90 -11.46 -21.72 -6.11
C SER A 90 -11.15 -22.93 -5.24
N THR A 91 -11.86 -23.11 -4.13
CA THR A 91 -11.80 -24.35 -3.37
C THR A 91 -12.26 -25.49 -4.29
N SER A 92 -11.34 -26.39 -4.64
CA SER A 92 -11.69 -27.67 -5.29
C SER A 92 -12.18 -28.67 -4.26
#